data_AF-A0A430DHP8-F1
#
_entry.id   AF-A0A430DHP8-F1
#
_cell.length_a   1.000
_cell.length_b   1.000
_cell.length_c   1.000
_cell.angle_alpha   90.00
_cell.angle_beta   90.00
_cell.angle_gamma   90.00
#
_symmetry.space_group_name_H-M   'P 1'
#
loop_
_entity.id
_entity.type
_entity.pdbx_description
1 polymer ?
#
loop_
_entity_poly.entity_id
_entity_poly.type
_entity_poly.pdbx_seq_one_letter_code
_entity_poly.pdbx_strand_id
1 'polypeptide(L)'
;MNIGSIKQNAAGIYMGRVSTLAVAMTIALKPVQSTNPRAPRYEIHALTPGKTWVQVGALFELTSNNTGEAFLNGRIDDPSLAAPLQVSAFRQEDGSYNLVWQRQQKRRDVGAALGVAKDDELAPPFGADGSTLEPAGDAGTAADDGLGESTAPVEQPTTRRRRREPAEADA
;
A
#
# COMPACT_ATOMS: atom_id res chain seq x y z
N MET A 1 14.60 9.48 -8.41
CA MET A 1 15.14 10.33 -9.51
C MET A 1 14.18 11.47 -9.75
N ASN A 2 14.60 12.75 -9.68
CA ASN A 2 13.72 13.88 -10.03
C ASN A 2 13.51 13.90 -11.54
N ILE A 3 12.25 13.99 -11.97
CA ILE A 3 11.81 13.97 -13.37
C ILE A 3 10.98 15.20 -13.73
N GLY A 4 10.89 16.19 -12.86
CA GLY A 4 10.09 17.38 -13.10
C GLY A 4 9.63 18.10 -11.85
N SER A 5 8.83 19.14 -12.08
CA SER A 5 8.25 19.95 -11.02
C SER A 5 6.85 20.44 -11.40
N ILE A 6 6.02 20.68 -10.39
CA ILE A 6 4.68 21.25 -10.52
C ILE A 6 4.62 22.55 -9.71
N LYS A 7 4.11 23.61 -10.31
CA LYS A 7 3.91 24.92 -9.68
C LYS A 7 2.49 25.39 -9.88
N GLN A 8 1.96 26.12 -8.90
CA GLN A 8 0.66 26.74 -9.04
C GLN A 8 0.79 27.99 -9.92
N ASN A 9 -0.09 28.13 -10.91
CA ASN A 9 -0.16 29.32 -11.76
C ASN A 9 -1.01 30.42 -11.09
N ALA A 10 -1.08 31.59 -11.73
CA ALA A 10 -1.87 32.73 -11.24
C ALA A 10 -3.38 32.43 -11.12
N ALA A 11 -3.89 31.45 -11.87
CA ALA A 11 -5.28 31.00 -11.79
C ALA A 11 -5.52 29.96 -10.68
N GLY A 12 -4.51 29.66 -9.87
CA GLY A 12 -4.61 28.69 -8.78
C GLY A 12 -4.50 27.22 -9.23
N ILE A 13 -4.18 26.95 -10.50
CA ILE A 13 -4.08 25.60 -11.05
C ILE A 13 -2.63 25.14 -10.97
N TYR A 14 -2.41 23.94 -10.43
CA TYR A 14 -1.11 23.29 -10.43
C TYR A 14 -0.78 22.76 -11.83
N MET A 15 0.29 23.27 -12.42
CA MET A 15 0.82 22.83 -13.71
C MET A 15 2.30 22.50 -13.61
N GLY A 16 2.75 21.53 -14.38
CA GLY A 16 4.13 21.08 -14.37
C GLY A 16 4.54 20.39 -15.65
N ARG A 17 5.79 19.97 -15.67
CA ARG A 17 6.34 19.16 -16.76
C ARG A 17 6.98 17.91 -16.16
N VAL A 18 6.74 16.80 -16.83
CA VAL A 18 7.43 15.53 -16.60
C VAL A 18 8.38 15.31 -17.77
N SER A 19 9.63 15.00 -17.49
CA SER A 19 10.67 14.81 -18.50
C SER A 19 11.63 13.69 -18.10
N THR A 20 11.74 12.71 -18.98
CA THR A 20 12.72 11.61 -18.99
C THR A 20 13.25 11.46 -20.42
N LEU A 21 14.17 10.53 -20.66
CA LEU A 21 14.73 10.31 -22.00
C LEU A 21 13.65 10.04 -23.07
N ALA A 22 12.61 9.26 -22.73
CA ALA A 22 11.59 8.83 -23.69
C ALA A 22 10.24 9.53 -23.51
N VAL A 23 10.06 10.29 -22.42
CA VAL A 23 8.77 10.87 -22.05
C VAL A 23 8.96 12.34 -21.75
N ALA A 24 8.25 13.20 -22.47
CA ALA A 24 8.15 14.62 -22.17
C ALA A 24 6.69 15.06 -22.29
N MET A 25 6.06 15.44 -21.19
CA MET A 25 4.66 15.85 -21.17
C MET A 25 4.41 17.01 -20.21
N THR A 26 3.45 17.88 -20.57
CA THR A 26 2.94 18.91 -19.68
C THR A 26 1.73 18.35 -18.95
N ILE A 27 1.70 18.50 -17.62
CA ILE A 27 0.61 17.99 -16.79
C ILE A 27 -0.04 19.11 -16.00
N ALA A 28 -1.32 18.94 -15.69
CA ALA A 28 -2.08 19.74 -14.76
C ALA A 28 -2.71 18.83 -13.69
N LEU A 29 -2.77 19.31 -12.45
CA LEU A 29 -3.46 18.63 -11.37
C LEU A 29 -4.83 19.26 -11.16
N LYS A 30 -5.88 18.45 -11.32
CA LYS A 30 -7.25 18.85 -11.03
C LYS A 30 -7.61 18.34 -9.63
N PRO A 31 -7.96 19.22 -8.67
CA PRO A 31 -8.34 18.80 -7.33
C PRO A 31 -9.62 17.98 -7.37
N VAL A 32 -9.66 16.92 -6.59
CA VAL A 32 -10.86 16.08 -6.42
C VAL A 32 -11.51 16.44 -5.10
N GLN A 33 -12.77 16.87 -5.18
CA GLN A 33 -13.58 17.18 -4.02
C GLN A 33 -14.40 15.94 -3.66
N SER A 34 -13.97 15.23 -2.62
CA SER A 34 -14.67 14.05 -2.10
C SER A 34 -14.60 14.04 -0.58
N THR A 35 -15.63 13.51 0.05
CA THR A 35 -15.66 13.25 1.51
C THR A 35 -15.00 11.91 1.86
N ASN A 36 -14.70 11.07 0.87
CA ASN A 36 -14.07 9.78 1.10
C ASN A 36 -12.55 9.95 1.29
N PRO A 37 -11.96 9.53 2.43
CA PRO A 37 -10.52 9.65 2.67
C PRO A 37 -9.66 8.79 1.75
N ARG A 38 -10.25 7.79 1.07
CA ARG A 38 -9.57 6.97 0.06
C ARG A 38 -9.64 7.56 -1.35
N ALA A 39 -10.35 8.67 -1.53
CA ALA A 39 -10.39 9.34 -2.82
C ALA A 39 -9.00 9.92 -3.16
N PRO A 40 -8.65 10.01 -4.45
CA PRO A 40 -7.48 10.76 -4.84
C PRO A 40 -7.62 12.22 -4.41
N ARG A 41 -6.49 12.86 -4.12
CA ARG A 41 -6.43 14.30 -3.85
C ARG A 41 -6.46 15.10 -5.15
N TYR A 42 -5.80 14.57 -6.18
CA TYR A 42 -5.73 15.17 -7.50
C TYR A 42 -5.89 14.13 -8.62
N GLU A 43 -6.56 14.50 -9.70
CA GLU A 43 -6.48 13.83 -11.00
C GLU A 43 -5.32 14.43 -11.81
N ILE A 44 -4.51 13.58 -12.42
CA ILE A 44 -3.42 14.01 -13.31
C ILE A 44 -3.98 14.09 -14.73
N HIS A 45 -3.92 15.28 -15.32
CA HIS A 45 -4.28 15.50 -16.71
C HIS A 45 -3.03 15.85 -17.52
N ALA A 46 -2.82 15.18 -18.64
CA ALA A 46 -1.75 15.49 -19.58
C ALA A 46 -2.28 16.28 -20.78
N LEU A 47 -1.47 17.22 -21.28
CA LEU A 47 -1.76 17.96 -22.49
C LEU A 47 -1.30 17.16 -23.71
N THR A 48 -2.24 16.83 -24.59
CA THR A 48 -1.95 16.14 -25.86
C THR A 48 -1.37 17.11 -26.91
N PRO A 49 -0.73 16.60 -27.98
CA PRO A 49 -0.35 17.43 -29.13
C PRO A 49 -1.52 18.20 -29.76
N GLY A 50 -2.73 17.65 -29.67
CA GLY A 50 -3.98 18.29 -30.12
C GLY A 50 -4.50 19.39 -29.18
N LYS A 51 -3.73 19.79 -28.16
CA LYS A 51 -4.10 20.78 -27.13
C LYS A 51 -5.35 20.42 -26.34
N THR A 52 -5.60 19.13 -26.16
CA THR A 52 -6.68 18.62 -25.30
C THR A 52 -6.09 18.06 -24.01
N TRP A 53 -6.83 18.21 -22.91
CA TRP A 53 -6.45 17.63 -21.62
C TRP A 53 -7.09 16.25 -21.47
N VAL A 54 -6.27 15.24 -21.19
CA VAL A 54 -6.72 13.86 -20.98
C VAL A 54 -6.27 13.41 -19.60
N GLN A 55 -7.18 12.78 -18.85
CA GLN A 55 -6.85 12.19 -17.57
C GLN A 55 -5.98 10.95 -17.77
N VAL A 56 -4.78 10.97 -17.18
CA VAL A 56 -3.78 9.90 -17.31
C VAL A 56 -3.41 9.29 -15.96
N GLY A 57 -4.05 9.70 -14.87
CA GLY A 57 -3.74 9.17 -13.56
C GLY A 57 -4.34 9.96 -12.41
N ALA A 58 -3.84 9.68 -11.21
CA ALA A 58 -4.26 10.34 -10.00
C ALA A 58 -3.14 10.32 -8.95
N LEU A 59 -3.23 11.25 -8.00
CA LEU A 59 -2.35 11.37 -6.86
C LEU A 59 -3.16 11.29 -5.56
N PHE A 60 -2.64 10.54 -4.61
CA PHE A 60 -3.17 10.34 -3.27
C PHE A 60 -2.23 10.99 -2.26
N GLU A 61 -2.79 11.56 -1.20
CA GLU A 61 -1.99 12.14 -0.12
C GLU A 61 -1.60 11.03 0.86
N LEU A 62 -0.30 10.86 1.09
CA LEU A 62 0.28 9.91 2.03
C LEU A 62 1.19 10.65 2.99
N THR A 63 1.42 10.07 4.17
CA THR A 63 2.36 10.58 5.15
C THR A 63 3.63 9.73 5.14
N SER A 64 4.79 10.38 5.09
CA SER A 64 6.09 9.71 5.16
C SER A 64 6.31 9.14 6.56
N ASN A 65 6.61 7.85 6.66
CA ASN A 65 6.91 7.21 7.94
C ASN A 65 8.20 7.74 8.59
N ASN A 66 9.14 8.25 7.78
CA ASN A 66 10.46 8.67 8.26
C ASN A 66 10.47 10.16 8.67
N THR A 67 9.81 11.02 7.89
CA THR A 67 9.82 12.47 8.11
C THR A 67 8.52 13.00 8.71
N GLY A 68 7.43 12.23 8.68
CA GLY A 68 6.10 12.68 9.10
C GLY A 68 5.43 13.66 8.13
N GLU A 69 6.10 14.02 7.04
CA GLU A 69 5.58 14.99 6.08
C GLU A 69 4.59 14.36 5.10
N ALA A 70 3.56 15.14 4.73
CA ALA A 70 2.62 14.75 3.70
C ALA A 70 3.25 14.90 2.31
N PHE A 71 3.09 13.87 1.48
CA PHE A 71 3.51 13.86 0.09
C PHE A 71 2.41 13.26 -0.79
N LEU A 72 2.47 13.53 -2.08
CA LEU A 72 1.55 12.96 -3.04
C LEU A 72 2.18 11.73 -3.68
N ASN A 73 1.45 10.62 -3.76
CA ASN A 73 1.89 9.41 -4.46
C ASN A 73 0.85 8.96 -5.47
N GLY A 74 1.30 8.46 -6.61
CA GLY A 74 0.41 7.89 -7.60
C GLY A 74 1.14 7.41 -8.84
N ARG A 75 0.38 7.30 -9.93
CA ARG A 75 0.89 6.81 -11.21
C ARG A 75 0.30 7.58 -12.38
N ILE A 76 1.09 7.69 -13.43
CA ILE A 76 0.68 8.12 -14.76
C ILE A 76 0.65 6.89 -15.64
N ASP A 77 -0.47 6.64 -16.29
CA ASP A 77 -0.74 5.48 -17.11
C ASP A 77 -1.50 5.91 -18.36
N ASP A 78 -0.94 5.60 -19.52
CA ASP A 78 -1.48 5.96 -20.82
C ASP A 78 -1.04 4.89 -21.84
N PRO A 79 -1.88 4.52 -22.83
CA PRO A 79 -1.55 3.49 -23.81
C PRO A 79 -0.26 3.75 -24.61
N SER A 80 0.21 5.00 -24.72
CA SER A 80 1.48 5.33 -25.38
C SER A 80 2.71 5.00 -24.54
N LEU A 81 2.55 4.75 -23.23
CA LEU A 81 3.64 4.40 -22.34
C LEU A 81 3.87 2.88 -22.36
N ALA A 82 5.13 2.47 -22.49
CA ALA A 82 5.51 1.06 -22.41
C ALA A 82 5.18 0.42 -21.05
N ALA A 83 5.14 1.24 -19.99
CA ALA A 83 4.71 0.83 -18.67
C ALA A 83 4.22 2.06 -17.87
N PRO A 84 3.38 1.85 -16.85
CA PRO A 84 2.92 2.92 -15.96
C PRO A 84 4.09 3.59 -15.23
N LEU A 85 4.06 4.92 -15.17
CA LEU A 85 5.07 5.73 -14.50
C LEU A 85 4.64 6.03 -13.06
N GLN A 86 5.33 5.43 -12.09
CA GLN A 86 5.08 5.70 -10.67
C GLN A 86 5.77 7.00 -10.24
N VAL A 87 4.99 7.89 -9.64
CA VAL A 87 5.44 9.24 -9.29
C VAL A 87 5.10 9.56 -7.84
N SER A 88 6.05 10.19 -7.17
CA SER A 88 5.83 10.85 -5.88
C SER A 88 6.11 12.34 -6.03
N ALA A 89 5.23 13.19 -5.51
CA ALA A 89 5.38 14.63 -5.51
C ALA A 89 5.63 15.11 -4.06
N PHE A 90 6.81 15.68 -3.83
CA PHE A 90 7.21 16.20 -2.53
C PHE A 90 7.12 17.71 -2.53
N ARG A 91 6.37 18.27 -1.59
CA ARG A 91 6.19 19.71 -1.48
C ARG A 91 7.50 20.37 -1.08
N GLN A 92 7.79 21.52 -1.69
CA GLN A 92 8.95 22.34 -1.44
C GLN A 92 8.55 23.57 -0.60
N GLU A 93 9.54 24.27 -0.05
CA GLU A 93 9.33 25.49 0.76
C GLU A 93 8.61 26.60 -0.02
N ASP A 94 8.84 26.69 -1.34
CA ASP A 94 8.18 27.66 -2.24
C ASP A 94 6.74 27.25 -2.60
N GLY A 95 6.23 26.14 -2.06
CA GLY A 95 4.91 25.59 -2.35
C GLY A 95 4.82 24.80 -3.66
N SER A 96 5.92 24.67 -4.41
CA SER A 96 5.99 23.78 -5.58
C SER A 96 6.10 22.31 -5.17
N TYR A 97 5.90 21.40 -6.10
CA TYR A 97 6.17 19.99 -5.90
C TYR A 97 7.32 19.54 -6.79
N ASN A 98 8.28 18.82 -6.20
CA ASN A 98 9.27 18.06 -6.94
C ASN A 98 8.72 16.67 -7.26
N LEU A 99 8.74 16.31 -8.54
CA LEU A 99 8.29 15.00 -9.01
C LEU A 99 9.45 14.03 -9.06
N VAL A 100 9.31 12.95 -8.31
CA VAL A 100 10.30 11.88 -8.21
C VAL A 100 9.71 10.63 -8.81
N TRP A 101 10.40 10.09 -9.81
CA TRP A 101 10.10 8.76 -10.33
C TRP A 101 10.67 7.68 -9.44
N GLN A 102 9.89 6.61 -9.27
CA GLN A 102 10.26 5.38 -8.58
C GLN A 102 10.05 4.21 -9.54
N ARG A 103 11.07 3.34 -9.67
CA ARG A 103 10.89 2.09 -10.41
C ARG A 103 10.12 1.11 -9.53
N GLN A 104 9.06 0.50 -10.07
CA GLN A 104 8.42 -0.64 -9.41
C GLN A 104 9.49 -1.71 -9.15
N GLN A 105 9.85 -1.92 -7.89
CA GLN A 105 10.63 -3.09 -7.54
C GLN A 105 9.68 -4.28 -7.66
N LYS A 106 9.93 -5.14 -8.65
CA LYS A 106 9.31 -6.46 -8.67
C LYS A 106 9.61 -7.05 -7.30
N ARG A 107 8.59 -7.32 -6.47
CA ARG A 107 8.78 -8.07 -5.22
C ARG A 107 9.63 -9.26 -5.61
N ARG A 108 10.89 -9.28 -5.18
CA ARG A 108 11.74 -10.43 -5.43
C ARG A 108 11.00 -11.58 -4.76
N ASP A 109 10.61 -12.60 -5.53
CA ASP A 109 10.16 -13.86 -4.96
C ASP A 109 11.30 -14.30 -4.04
N VAL A 110 11.08 -14.16 -2.74
CA VAL A 110 12.12 -14.39 -1.74
C VAL A 110 12.64 -15.82 -1.85
N GLY A 111 11.78 -16.75 -2.29
CA GLY A 111 12.15 -18.13 -2.64
C GLY A 111 13.10 -18.26 -3.85
N ALA A 112 12.95 -17.42 -4.87
CA ALA A 112 13.86 -17.42 -6.02
C ALA A 112 15.22 -16.77 -5.70
N ALA A 113 15.23 -15.74 -4.84
CA ALA A 113 16.46 -15.08 -4.40
C ALA A 113 17.26 -15.92 -3.38
N LEU A 114 16.60 -16.81 -2.64
CA LEU A 114 17.22 -17.79 -1.73
C LEU A 114 17.61 -19.11 -2.43
N GLY A 115 17.41 -19.22 -3.74
CA GLY A 115 17.76 -20.43 -4.50
C GLY A 115 16.99 -21.67 -4.06
N VAL A 116 15.78 -21.52 -3.52
CA VAL A 116 14.93 -22.67 -3.19
C VAL A 116 14.41 -23.21 -4.52
N ALA A 117 15.08 -24.26 -5.00
CA ALA A 117 14.56 -25.08 -6.08
C ALA A 117 13.13 -25.48 -5.74
N LYS A 118 12.24 -25.47 -6.73
CA LYS A 118 10.92 -26.09 -6.61
C LYS A 118 11.12 -27.60 -6.58
N ASP A 119 11.69 -28.11 -5.51
CA ASP A 119 11.72 -29.53 -5.22
C ASP A 119 10.47 -29.84 -4.41
N ASP A 120 9.68 -30.69 -5.03
CA ASP A 120 8.39 -31.25 -4.66
C ASP A 120 8.49 -32.13 -3.38
N GLU A 121 9.15 -31.65 -2.33
CA GLU A 121 9.48 -32.44 -1.14
C GLU A 121 9.49 -31.66 0.20
N LEU A 122 8.90 -30.46 0.25
CA LEU A 122 8.56 -29.82 1.54
C LEU A 122 7.06 -29.92 1.84
N ALA A 123 6.49 -31.10 1.62
CA ALA A 123 5.26 -31.43 2.32
C ALA A 123 5.59 -31.44 3.83
N PRO A 124 4.87 -30.69 4.67
CA PRO A 124 5.01 -30.85 6.11
C PRO A 124 4.76 -32.33 6.47
N PRO A 125 5.36 -32.87 7.55
CA PRO A 125 5.20 -34.27 7.95
C PRO A 125 3.76 -34.61 8.42
N PHE A 126 2.79 -33.76 8.10
CA PHE A 126 1.39 -33.87 8.41
C PHE A 126 0.58 -33.72 7.13
N GLY A 127 -0.41 -34.59 6.93
CA GLY A 127 -1.39 -34.48 5.85
C GLY A 127 -2.17 -33.17 5.94
N ALA A 128 -2.83 -32.79 4.84
CA ALA A 128 -3.64 -31.57 4.75
C ALA A 128 -4.84 -31.54 5.73
N ASP A 129 -5.15 -32.67 6.36
CA ASP A 129 -6.16 -32.87 7.40
C ASP A 129 -5.58 -32.81 8.82
N GLY A 130 -4.28 -32.55 8.98
CA GLY A 130 -3.58 -32.49 10.26
C GLY A 130 -3.17 -33.86 10.82
N SER A 131 -3.33 -34.95 10.06
CA SER A 131 -2.84 -36.27 10.46
C SER A 131 -1.31 -36.37 10.31
N THR A 132 -0.60 -36.96 11.26
CA THR A 132 0.82 -37.32 11.10
C THR A 132 0.98 -38.39 10.04
N LEU A 133 1.87 -38.18 9.07
CA LEU A 133 2.27 -39.23 8.14
C LEU A 133 3.37 -40.07 8.81
N GLU A 134 2.98 -41.26 9.27
CA GLU A 134 3.92 -42.24 9.83
C GLU A 134 4.91 -42.71 8.76
N PRO A 135 6.23 -42.68 9.01
CA PRO A 135 7.20 -43.24 8.09
C PRO A 135 7.03 -44.78 8.04
N ALA A 136 6.96 -45.35 6.85
CA ALA A 136 6.87 -46.79 6.68
C ALA A 136 8.18 -47.47 7.12
N GLY A 137 8.18 -48.06 8.32
CA GLY A 137 9.29 -48.79 8.91
C GLY A 137 8.80 -49.90 9.84
N ASP A 138 9.23 -51.11 9.52
CA ASP A 138 8.99 -52.45 10.07
C ASP A 138 8.80 -52.63 11.61
N ALA A 139 7.82 -53.48 11.93
CA ALA A 139 7.64 -54.36 13.10
C ALA A 139 7.86 -53.87 14.56
N GLY A 140 6.76 -53.93 15.34
CA GLY A 140 6.75 -54.70 16.60
C GLY A 140 6.67 -53.96 17.94
N THR A 141 5.54 -54.17 18.62
CA THR A 141 5.30 -54.23 20.09
C THR A 141 5.26 -52.95 20.97
N ALA A 142 4.04 -52.74 21.49
CA ALA A 142 3.65 -52.59 22.90
C ALA A 142 3.85 -51.26 23.66
N ALA A 143 2.70 -50.76 24.14
CA ALA A 143 2.40 -50.13 25.44
C ALA A 143 3.23 -48.92 25.90
N ASP A 144 2.56 -47.80 26.20
CA ASP A 144 2.18 -47.43 27.58
C ASP A 144 1.60 -46.01 27.62
N ASP A 145 0.78 -45.79 28.64
CA ASP A 145 0.02 -44.62 29.01
C ASP A 145 0.86 -43.32 29.18
N GLY A 146 0.24 -42.15 28.95
CA GLY A 146 0.94 -40.89 29.19
C GLY A 146 0.10 -39.62 29.06
N LEU A 147 -0.63 -39.31 30.13
CA LEU A 147 -1.41 -38.09 30.38
C LEU A 147 -0.71 -36.77 29.98
N GLY A 148 -1.47 -35.83 29.42
CA GLY A 148 -1.01 -34.48 29.11
C GLY A 148 -2.16 -33.49 28.96
N GLU A 149 -2.82 -33.18 30.07
CA GLU A 149 -3.79 -32.09 30.19
C GLU A 149 -3.06 -30.74 30.00
N SER A 150 -3.53 -29.88 29.10
CA SER A 150 -3.30 -28.44 29.26
C SER A 150 -4.36 -27.63 28.51
N THR A 151 -5.39 -27.24 29.25
CA THR A 151 -6.39 -26.24 28.90
C THR A 151 -5.76 -24.84 28.96
N ALA A 152 -5.83 -24.08 27.87
CA ALA A 152 -5.48 -22.67 27.84
C ALA A 152 -6.60 -21.82 28.49
N PRO A 153 -6.29 -20.81 29.32
CA PRO A 153 -7.30 -19.86 29.77
C PRO A 153 -7.55 -18.79 28.70
N VAL A 154 -8.82 -18.60 28.33
CA VAL A 154 -9.31 -17.47 27.53
C VAL A 154 -9.62 -16.31 28.48
N GLU A 155 -8.86 -15.22 28.39
CA GLU A 155 -9.25 -13.94 29.00
C GLU A 155 -10.21 -13.17 28.07
N GLN A 156 -11.37 -12.79 28.61
CA GLN A 156 -12.29 -11.80 28.01
C GLN A 156 -12.21 -10.46 28.75
N PRO A 157 -12.34 -9.31 28.04
CA PRO A 157 -12.19 -7.99 28.64
C PRO A 157 -13.41 -7.57 29.48
N THR A 158 -13.14 -7.09 30.70
CA THR A 158 -14.15 -6.62 31.67
C THR A 158 -14.68 -5.22 31.33
N THR A 159 -16.00 -5.06 31.31
CA THR A 159 -16.67 -3.75 31.31
C THR A 159 -16.85 -3.24 32.75
N ARG A 160 -16.21 -2.12 33.11
CA ARG A 160 -16.40 -1.46 34.41
C ARG A 160 -17.56 -0.46 34.35
N ARG A 161 -18.65 -0.80 35.03
CA ARG A 161 -19.73 0.12 35.45
C ARG A 161 -19.18 1.18 36.40
N ARG A 162 -19.47 2.45 36.17
CA ARG A 162 -19.46 3.50 37.21
C ARG A 162 -20.88 3.99 37.44
N ARG A 163 -21.36 3.72 38.64
CA ARG A 163 -22.62 4.16 39.25
C ARG A 163 -22.54 5.67 39.55
N ARG A 164 -23.56 6.43 39.16
CA ARG A 164 -23.99 7.66 39.82
C ARG A 164 -25.52 7.65 39.87
N GLU A 165 -26.06 8.00 41.02
CA GLU A 165 -27.48 8.06 41.37
C GLU A 165 -27.74 9.47 41.97
N PRO A 166 -29.00 9.91 42.17
CA PRO A 166 -29.66 10.87 41.29
C PRO A 166 -30.04 12.20 42.00
N ALA A 167 -30.53 13.18 41.24
CA ALA A 167 -31.31 14.31 41.76
C ALA A 167 -32.32 14.80 40.70
N GLU A 168 -33.60 14.51 40.95
CA GLU A 168 -34.80 15.28 40.54
C GLU A 168 -34.86 16.57 41.41
N ALA A 169 -35.55 17.68 41.11
CA ALA A 169 -36.40 18.12 40.01
C ALA A 169 -36.63 19.65 40.17
N ASP A 170 -37.24 20.22 39.14
CA ASP A 170 -38.29 21.25 39.20
C ASP A 170 -37.96 22.74 38.99
N ALA A 171 -38.91 23.37 38.29
CA ALA A 171 -39.12 24.75 37.85
C ALA A 171 -38.34 25.25 36.61
#